data_AF-A0A7K2W7U2-F1
#
_entry.id   AF-A0A7K2W7U2-F1
#
_cell.length_a   1.000
_cell.length_b   1.000
_cell.length_c   1.000
_cell.angle_alpha   90.00
_cell.angle_beta   90.00
_cell.angle_gamma   90.00
#
_symmetry.space_group_name_H-M   'P 1'
#
loop_
_entity.id
_entity.type
_entity.pdbx_description
1 polymer ?
#
loop_
_entity_poly.entity_id
_entity_poly.type
_entity_poly.pdbx_seq_one_letter_code
_entity_poly.pdbx_strand_id
1 'polypeptide(L)' 'MTCIDRRDVGLLLIRLGIGGVLAAHGTQKLFGWFGGGGIEGTGRFMESVGYRPGRASATAAGLAEAGGG' A
#
# COMPACT_ATOMS: atom_id res chain seq x y z
N MET A 1 -3.99 -19.44 -28.28
CA MET A 1 -4.60 -19.45 -26.93
C MET A 1 -3.58 -20.04 -25.98
N THR A 2 -3.00 -19.22 -25.10
CA THR A 2 -2.19 -19.73 -23.98
C THR A 2 -3.16 -20.31 -22.94
N CYS A 3 -3.02 -21.60 -22.65
CA CYS A 3 -3.75 -22.22 -21.54
C CYS A 3 -3.18 -21.67 -20.23
N ILE A 4 -4.04 -21.26 -19.31
CA ILE A 4 -3.63 -20.94 -17.92
C ILE A 4 -3.15 -22.24 -17.29
N ASP A 5 -1.88 -22.32 -16.92
CA ASP A 5 -1.30 -23.46 -16.22
C ASP A 5 -1.15 -23.19 -14.71
N ARG A 6 -0.78 -24.22 -13.94
CA ARG A 6 -0.56 -24.11 -12.48
C ARG A 6 0.44 -23.02 -12.12
N ARG A 7 1.45 -22.80 -12.96
CA ARG A 7 2.44 -21.73 -12.79
C ARG A 7 1.80 -20.36 -12.89
N ASP A 8 0.95 -20.13 -13.89
CA ASP A 8 0.22 -18.86 -14.05
C ASP A 8 -0.65 -18.57 -12.83
N VAL A 9 -1.39 -19.57 -12.36
CA VAL A 9 -2.21 -19.46 -11.13
C VAL A 9 -1.32 -19.18 -9.91
N GLY A 10 -0.20 -19.88 -9.75
CA GLY A 10 0.74 -19.66 -8.66
C GLY A 10 1.29 -18.22 -8.65
N LEU A 11 1.67 -17.72 -9.83
CA LEU A 11 2.15 -16.34 -9.99
C LEU A 11 1.05 -15.29 -9.74
N LEU A 12 -0.19 -15.59 -10.12
CA LEU A 12 -1.34 -14.72 -9.83
C LEU A 12 -1.60 -14.67 -8.32
N LEU A 13 -1.58 -15.81 -7.63
CA LEU A 13 -1.79 -15.87 -6.18
C LEU A 13 -0.73 -15.08 -5.42
N ILE A 14 0.54 -15.16 -5.83
CA ILE A 14 1.61 -14.36 -5.23
C ILE A 14 1.36 -12.86 -5.43
N ARG A 15 0.95 -12.44 -6.64
CA ARG A 15 0.61 -11.04 -6.92
C ARG A 15 -0.56 -10.56 -6.09
N LEU A 16 -1.64 -11.34 -6.00
CA LEU A 16 -2.81 -10.99 -5.20
C LEU A 16 -2.48 -10.94 -3.71
N GLY A 17 -1.64 -11.85 -3.21
CA GLY A 17 -1.18 -11.83 -1.82
C GLY A 17 -0.37 -10.58 -1.50
N ILE A 18 0.69 -10.30 -2.26
CA ILE A 18 1.56 -9.14 -2.05
C ILE A 18 0.81 -7.83 -2.30
N GLY A 19 0.10 -7.74 -3.43
CA GLY A 19 -0.71 -6.58 -3.79
C GLY A 19 -1.83 -6.32 -2.79
N GLY A 20 -2.46 -7.36 -2.25
CA GLY A 20 -3.46 -7.24 -1.19
C GLY A 20 -2.89 -6.66 0.11
N VAL A 21 -1.70 -7.08 0.52
CA VAL A 21 -1.00 -6.51 1.70
C VAL A 21 -0.65 -5.04 1.46
N LEU A 22 -0.10 -4.70 0.29
CA LEU A 22 0.19 -3.31 -0.05
C LEU A 22 -1.09 -2.46 -0.09
N ALA A 23 -2.18 -2.98 -0.64
CA ALA A 23 -3.47 -2.28 -0.65
C ALA A 23 -4.01 -2.04 0.77
N ALA A 24 -3.89 -3.03 1.67
CA ALA A 24 -4.26 -2.86 3.08
C ALA A 24 -3.40 -1.78 3.76
N HIS A 25 -2.09 -1.78 3.54
CA HIS A 25 -1.19 -0.74 4.07
C HIS A 25 -1.48 0.66 3.48
N GLY A 26 -1.71 0.74 2.17
CA GLY A 26 -2.06 1.98 1.50
C GLY A 26 -3.36 2.57 2.02
N THR A 27 -4.39 1.74 2.24
CA THR A 27 -5.66 2.17 2.82
C THR A 27 -5.55 2.54 4.31
N GLN A 28 -4.66 1.90 5.08
CA GLN A 28 -4.30 2.35 6.43
C GLN A 28 -3.72 3.78 6.42
N LYS A 29 -2.87 4.08 5.43
CA LYS A 29 -2.22 5.40 5.30
C LYS A 29 -3.15 6.47 4.73
N LEU A 30 -3.97 6.15 3.74
CA LEU A 30 -4.86 7.11 3.09
C LEU A 30 -6.13 7.36 3.89
N PHE A 31 -6.75 6.30 4.40
CA PHE A 31 -8.11 6.34 4.94
C PHE A 31 -8.18 5.97 6.43
N GLY A 32 -7.08 5.52 7.04
CA GLY A 32 -7.08 5.06 8.42
C GLY A 32 -7.82 3.73 8.62
N TRP A 33 -8.05 2.97 7.54
CA TRP A 33 -8.72 1.67 7.62
C TRP A 33 -7.91 0.69 8.46
N PHE A 34 -8.58 -0.35 8.97
CA PHE A 34 -7.93 -1.40 9.78
C PHE A 34 -7.14 -0.86 10.99
N GLY A 35 -7.58 0.26 11.57
CA GLY A 35 -6.90 0.92 12.69
C GLY A 35 -5.65 1.71 12.29
N GLY A 36 -5.47 2.02 11.01
CA GLY A 36 -4.35 2.81 10.50
C GLY A 36 -4.40 4.28 10.91
N GLY A 37 -3.24 4.95 10.91
CA GLY A 37 -3.13 6.35 11.35
C GLY A 37 -3.70 7.40 10.39
N GLY A 38 -4.15 7.00 9.20
CA GLY A 38 -4.58 7.92 8.14
C GLY A 38 -3.47 8.89 7.73
N ILE A 39 -3.82 9.88 6.92
CA ILE A 39 -2.83 10.83 6.40
C ILE A 39 -2.19 11.65 7.52
N GLU A 40 -2.93 11.97 8.58
CA GLU A 40 -2.41 12.77 9.69
C GLU A 40 -1.41 11.98 10.54
N GLY A 41 -1.77 10.76 10.97
CA GLY A 41 -0.90 9.93 11.79
C GLY A 41 0.33 9.46 11.02
N THR A 42 0.12 9.04 9.77
CA THR A 42 1.23 8.68 8.87
C THR A 42 2.09 9.89 8.56
N GLY A 43 1.49 11.07 8.35
CA GLY A 43 2.21 12.32 8.10
C GLY A 43 3.11 12.70 9.28
N ARG A 44 2.60 12.63 10.52
CA ARG A 44 3.41 12.85 11.73
C ARG A 44 4.56 11.85 11.84
N PHE A 45 4.31 10.58 11.53
CA PHE A 45 5.36 9.57 11.50
C PHE A 45 6.42 9.93 10.44
N MET A 46 6.03 10.29 9.23
CA MET A 46 6.94 10.71 8.15
C MET A 46 7.79 11.90 8.57
N GLU A 47 7.21 12.92 9.23
CA GLU A 47 7.99 14.04 9.76
C GLU A 47 8.95 13.62 10.87
N SER A 48 8.55 12.68 11.73
CA SER A 48 9.40 12.18 12.83
C SER A 48 10.66 11.46 12.32
N VAL A 49 10.62 10.90 11.11
CA VAL A 49 11.78 10.27 10.45
C VAL A 49 12.44 11.15 9.40
N GLY A 50 12.06 12.44 9.32
CA GLY A 50 12.74 13.45 8.51
C GLY A 50 12.13 13.76 7.15
N TYR A 51 11.03 13.11 6.74
CA TYR A 51 10.31 13.47 5.52
C TYR A 51 9.41 14.69 5.75
N ARG A 52 9.78 15.83 5.14
CA ARG A 52 9.04 17.08 5.21
C ARG A 52 8.69 17.59 3.80
N PRO A 53 7.42 17.94 3.50
CA PRO A 53 6.25 17.89 4.39
C PRO A 53 5.66 16.48 4.51
N GLY A 54 5.44 16.00 5.74
CA GLY A 54 5.12 14.59 5.96
C GLY A 54 3.74 14.18 5.44
N ARG A 55 2.76 15.09 5.40
CA ARG A 55 1.45 14.81 4.77
C ARG A 55 1.58 14.48 3.29
N ALA A 56 2.43 15.18 2.54
CA ALA A 56 2.65 14.88 1.13
C ALA A 56 3.32 13.51 0.95
N SER A 57 4.32 13.20 1.78
CA SER A 57 4.97 11.89 1.81
C SER A 57 4.01 10.76 2.20
N ALA A 58 3.14 11.00 3.18
CA ALA A 58 2.10 10.05 3.60
C ALA A 58 1.09 9.77 2.49
N THR A 59 0.62 10.81 1.78
CA THR A 59 -0.27 10.65 0.63
C THR A 59 0.42 9.92 -0.52
N ALA A 60 1.66 10.28 -0.85
CA ALA A 60 2.43 9.63 -1.91
C ALA A 60 2.69 8.15 -1.59
N ALA A 61 3.11 7.83 -0.36
CA ALA A 61 3.30 6.45 0.09
C ALA A 61 1.98 5.67 0.09
N GLY A 62 0.89 6.27 0.58
CA GLY A 62 -0.42 5.65 0.59
C GLY A 62 -0.96 5.34 -0.81
N LEU A 63 -0.81 6.27 -1.76
CA LEU A 63 -1.21 6.06 -3.16
C LEU A 63 -0.34 5.00 -3.84
N ALA A 64 0.98 5.04 -3.63
CA ALA A 64 1.90 4.06 -4.19
C ALA A 64 1.61 2.64 -3.66
N GLU A 65 1.28 2.49 -2.38
CA GLU A 65 0.95 1.19 -1.80
C GLU A 65 -0.44 0.71 -2.18
N ALA A 66 -1.43 1.60 -2.24
CA ALA A 66 -2.79 1.25 -2.65
C ALA A 66 -2.92 0.91 -4.14
N GLY A 67 -2.12 1.56 -5.00
CA GLY A 67 -2.22 1.46 -6.46
C GLY A 67 -1.02 0.82 -7.16
N GLY A 68 0.03 0.41 -6.44
CA GLY A 68 1.27 -0.12 -7.01
C GLY A 68 1.32 -1.63 -7.24
N GLY A 69 0.23 -2.34 -6.92
CA GLY A 69 0.07 -3.78 -7.14
C GLY A 69 -0.14 -4.14 -8.61
#